data_AF-A0A7Z9I4W9-F1
#
_entry.id   AF-A0A7Z9I4W9-F1
#
_cell.length_a   1.000
_cell.length_b   1.000
_cell.length_c   1.000
_cell.angle_alpha   90.00
_cell.angle_beta   90.00
_cell.angle_gamma   90.00
#
_symmetry.space_group_name_H-M   'P 1'
#
loop_
_entity.id
_entity.type
_entity.pdbx_description
1 polymer ?
#
loop_
_entity_poly.entity_id
_entity_poly.type
_entity_poly.pdbx_seq_one_letter_code
_entity_poly.pdbx_strand_id
1 'polypeptide(L)'
;MYREPIILHLSQYYIRLILSISLIVFFISYTSLQAEPKLEVRQTLEKTSVITGEELRGTVYLKNSGDEPLKISGVSSSCGCTTLRLKKRLISPEKEVQLRFIVDTRGKLGLIEKTITIHTNTVDSPHIETLHFHALPSGMKGADTQSIFEPPCASCHLDSGVGKSKKDLFESICAMCHPSGEFNLKNPQALQIMISEGNAHIGMPSFGEYFTEKQIQSIVLFLSK
;
A
#
# COMPACT_ATOMS: atom_id res chain seq x y z
N MET A 1 52.65 44.01 -40.66
CA MET A 1 51.54 43.98 -41.63
C MET A 1 50.88 42.59 -41.66
N TYR A 2 50.37 42.08 -40.52
CA TYR A 2 49.67 40.78 -40.45
C TYR A 2 48.61 40.71 -39.31
N ARG A 3 48.28 41.84 -38.66
CA ARG A 3 47.46 41.84 -37.42
C ARG A 3 45.95 41.87 -37.66
N GLU A 4 45.49 42.40 -38.80
CA GLU A 4 44.07 42.52 -39.13
C GLU A 4 43.35 41.18 -39.44
N PRO A 5 43.92 40.23 -40.21
CA PRO A 5 43.19 38.99 -40.53
C PRO A 5 42.96 38.11 -39.30
N ILE A 6 43.88 38.13 -38.33
CA ILE A 6 43.78 37.33 -37.10
C ILE A 6 42.61 37.80 -36.22
N ILE A 7 42.40 39.11 -36.10
CA ILE A 7 41.31 39.68 -35.29
C ILE A 7 39.94 39.32 -35.89
N LEU A 8 39.82 39.34 -37.22
CA LEU A 8 38.59 38.97 -37.92
C LEU A 8 38.27 37.47 -37.76
N HIS A 9 39.28 36.60 -37.87
CA HIS A 9 39.10 35.16 -37.67
C HIS A 9 38.76 34.80 -36.21
N LEU A 10 39.40 35.44 -35.22
CA LEU A 10 39.03 35.26 -33.81
C LEU A 10 37.60 35.75 -33.55
N SER A 11 37.22 36.91 -34.09
CA SER A 11 35.86 37.47 -33.95
C SER A 11 34.79 36.51 -34.51
N GLN A 12 35.00 35.98 -35.72
CA GLN A 12 34.09 35.01 -36.33
C GLN A 12 34.02 33.70 -35.53
N TYR A 13 35.13 33.25 -34.95
CA TYR A 13 35.18 32.07 -34.08
C TYR A 13 34.37 32.29 -32.79
N TYR A 14 34.54 33.43 -32.12
CA TYR A 14 33.77 33.77 -30.90
C TYR A 14 32.28 33.92 -31.19
N ILE A 15 31.90 34.54 -32.31
CA ILE A 15 30.49 34.66 -32.70
C ILE A 15 29.87 33.26 -32.93
N ARG A 16 30.56 32.36 -33.64
CA ARG A 16 30.08 30.99 -33.86
C ARG A 16 30.00 30.19 -32.56
N LEU A 17 30.96 30.37 -31.66
CA LEU A 17 30.98 29.70 -30.35
C LEU A 17 29.85 30.21 -29.43
N ILE A 18 29.58 31.52 -29.42
CA ILE A 18 28.47 32.10 -28.68
C ILE A 18 27.14 31.61 -29.24
N LEU A 19 26.99 31.54 -30.57
CA LEU A 19 25.79 31.02 -31.21
C LEU A 19 25.55 29.54 -30.91
N SER A 20 26.60 28.70 -30.91
CA SER A 20 26.46 27.28 -30.58
C SER A 20 26.16 27.04 -29.09
N ILE A 21 26.78 27.80 -28.19
CA ILE A 21 26.47 27.75 -26.75
C ILE A 21 25.03 28.22 -26.48
N SER A 22 24.58 29.32 -27.10
CA SER A 22 23.18 29.76 -26.99
C SER A 22 22.19 28.73 -27.51
N LEU A 23 22.50 28.05 -28.62
CA LEU A 23 21.64 26.99 -29.17
C LEU A 23 21.53 25.80 -28.21
N ILE A 24 22.64 25.42 -27.57
CA ILE A 24 22.69 24.33 -26.58
C ILE A 24 21.92 24.71 -25.30
N VAL A 25 22.11 25.94 -24.79
CA VAL A 25 21.39 26.44 -23.60
C VAL A 25 19.88 26.56 -23.89
N PHE A 26 19.50 26.99 -25.09
CA PHE A 26 18.11 27.01 -25.53
C PHE A 26 17.54 25.59 -25.54
N PHE A 27 18.25 24.60 -26.12
CA PHE A 27 17.81 23.20 -26.14
C PHE A 27 17.65 22.58 -24.74
N ILE A 28 18.58 22.86 -23.81
CA ILE A 28 18.51 22.39 -22.42
C ILE A 28 17.34 23.05 -21.66
N SER A 29 16.99 24.29 -22.01
CA SER A 29 15.83 24.98 -21.40
C SER A 29 14.48 24.37 -21.80
N TYR A 30 14.40 23.63 -22.91
CA TYR A 30 13.18 22.92 -23.33
C TYR A 30 12.96 21.57 -22.62
N THR A 31 13.98 20.99 -21.98
CA THR A 31 13.85 19.62 -21.43
C THR A 31 13.11 19.55 -20.10
N SER A 32 12.51 20.64 -19.62
CA SER A 32 11.90 20.71 -18.29
C SER A 32 10.68 21.62 -18.26
N LEU A 33 9.59 21.19 -18.90
CA LEU A 33 8.19 21.36 -18.45
C LEU A 33 7.27 20.71 -19.49
N GLN A 34 7.18 19.37 -19.49
CA GLN A 34 6.14 18.72 -20.27
C GLN A 34 4.92 18.60 -19.37
N ALA A 35 3.92 19.45 -19.62
CA ALA A 35 2.69 19.47 -18.84
C ALA A 35 1.93 18.16 -19.09
N GLU A 36 1.59 17.43 -18.02
CA GLU A 36 0.95 16.13 -18.07
C GLU A 36 -0.05 15.92 -16.92
N PRO A 37 -1.13 15.16 -17.13
CA PRO A 37 -2.00 14.74 -16.05
C PRO A 37 -1.30 13.67 -15.22
N LYS A 38 -1.41 13.75 -13.88
CA LYS A 38 -0.83 12.76 -12.97
C LYS A 38 -1.86 12.29 -11.96
N LEU A 39 -2.15 10.98 -11.95
CA LEU A 39 -3.08 10.40 -10.99
C LEU A 39 -2.34 10.03 -9.70
N GLU A 40 -2.79 10.57 -8.57
CA GLU A 40 -2.50 10.08 -7.24
C GLU A 40 -3.73 9.41 -6.63
N VAL A 41 -3.54 8.25 -6.03
CA VAL A 41 -4.61 7.46 -5.42
C VAL A 41 -4.36 7.28 -3.93
N ARG A 42 -5.40 7.48 -3.13
CA ARG A 42 -5.46 7.09 -1.71
C ARG A 42 -6.77 6.38 -1.46
N GLN A 43 -6.80 5.41 -0.55
CA GLN A 43 -8.04 4.71 -0.20
C GLN A 43 -8.31 4.76 1.30
N THR A 44 -9.59 4.70 1.66
CA THR A 44 -10.04 4.49 3.04
C THR A 44 -11.15 3.44 3.06
N LEU A 45 -11.12 2.60 4.09
CA LEU A 45 -12.20 1.68 4.44
C LEU A 45 -12.85 2.15 5.73
N GLU A 46 -14.18 2.10 5.82
CA GLU A 46 -14.89 2.40 7.08
C GLU A 46 -14.59 1.34 8.15
N LYS A 47 -14.29 0.11 7.73
CA LYS A 47 -13.90 -1.03 8.57
C LYS A 47 -12.90 -1.91 7.83
N THR A 48 -11.97 -2.54 8.53
CA THR A 48 -11.08 -3.57 7.95
C THR A 48 -11.65 -4.98 8.09
N SER A 49 -12.67 -5.15 8.94
CA SER A 49 -13.40 -6.40 9.16
C SER A 49 -14.90 -6.14 9.20
N VAL A 50 -15.68 -7.04 8.61
CA VAL A 50 -17.14 -6.91 8.51
C VAL A 50 -17.79 -8.28 8.63
N ILE A 51 -18.97 -8.34 9.25
CA ILE A 51 -19.73 -9.59 9.31
C ILE A 51 -20.26 -9.91 7.92
N THR A 52 -20.08 -11.15 7.48
CA THR A 52 -20.60 -11.63 6.21
C THR A 52 -22.10 -11.34 6.11
N GLY A 53 -22.48 -10.67 5.03
CA GLY A 53 -23.84 -10.18 4.80
C GLY A 53 -24.06 -8.70 5.11
N GLU A 54 -23.20 -8.06 5.90
CA GLU A 54 -23.17 -6.60 6.01
C GLU A 54 -22.43 -5.97 4.80
N GLU A 55 -22.70 -4.70 4.52
CA GLU A 55 -21.98 -3.97 3.47
C GLU A 55 -20.65 -3.43 4.00
N LEU A 56 -19.58 -3.65 3.25
CA LEU A 56 -18.33 -2.92 3.44
C LEU A 56 -18.37 -1.65 2.61
N ARG A 57 -17.96 -0.52 3.20
CA ARG A 57 -17.95 0.78 2.54
C ARG A 57 -16.55 1.39 2.59
N GLY A 58 -16.22 2.14 1.55
CA GLY A 58 -14.97 2.87 1.49
C GLY A 58 -14.96 3.90 0.38
N THR A 59 -13.86 4.63 0.31
CA THR A 59 -13.64 5.68 -0.69
C THR A 59 -12.24 5.58 -1.24
N VAL A 60 -12.13 5.63 -2.58
CA VAL A 60 -10.89 5.88 -3.28
C VAL A 60 -10.87 7.36 -3.68
N TYR A 61 -9.87 8.08 -3.20
CA TYR A 61 -9.60 9.49 -3.51
C TYR A 61 -8.68 9.55 -4.72
N LEU A 62 -9.14 10.23 -5.76
CA LEU A 62 -8.42 10.39 -7.02
C LEU A 62 -8.00 11.86 -7.12
N LYS A 63 -6.72 12.13 -6.93
CA LYS A 63 -6.12 13.46 -7.04
C LYS A 63 -5.39 13.60 -8.36
N ASN A 64 -5.55 14.75 -9.01
CA ASN A 64 -4.65 15.16 -10.08
C ASN A 64 -3.50 15.96 -9.48
N SER A 65 -2.29 15.41 -9.47
CA SER A 65 -1.06 16.12 -9.05
C SER A 65 -0.21 16.59 -10.23
N GLY A 66 -0.79 16.56 -11.43
CA GLY A 66 -0.20 17.12 -12.65
C GLY A 66 -0.73 18.52 -12.91
N ASP A 67 -0.25 19.11 -13.99
CA ASP A 67 -0.55 20.47 -14.45
C ASP A 67 -1.54 20.53 -15.62
N GLU A 68 -1.92 19.38 -16.18
CA GLU A 68 -3.01 19.24 -17.17
C GLU A 68 -4.25 18.53 -16.59
N PRO A 69 -5.47 18.75 -17.13
CA PRO A 69 -6.68 18.07 -16.66
C PRO A 69 -6.63 16.54 -16.80
N LEU A 70 -6.87 15.86 -15.68
CA LEU A 70 -6.98 14.40 -15.61
C LEU A 70 -8.42 13.97 -15.93
N LYS A 71 -8.58 13.16 -16.98
CA LYS A 71 -9.86 12.61 -17.45
C LYS A 71 -9.94 11.13 -17.08
N ILE A 72 -10.98 10.76 -16.33
CA ILE A 72 -11.35 9.37 -16.03
C ILE A 72 -12.30 8.88 -17.13
N SER A 73 -11.84 7.91 -17.94
CA SER A 73 -12.64 7.30 -19.00
C SER A 73 -13.55 6.18 -18.49
N GLY A 74 -13.17 5.50 -17.41
CA GLY A 74 -13.95 4.40 -16.83
C GLY A 74 -13.46 3.97 -15.45
N VAL A 75 -14.37 3.35 -14.69
CA VAL A 75 -14.05 2.65 -13.43
C VAL A 75 -14.77 1.31 -13.44
N SER A 76 -14.09 0.25 -13.04
CA SER A 76 -14.65 -1.11 -12.99
C SER A 76 -14.13 -1.85 -11.75
N SER A 77 -14.86 -2.90 -11.35
CA SER A 77 -14.49 -3.77 -10.24
C SER A 77 -14.23 -5.19 -10.73
N SER A 78 -13.38 -5.91 -10.01
CA SER A 78 -13.08 -7.34 -10.25
C SER A 78 -14.29 -8.29 -10.19
N CYS A 79 -15.37 -7.91 -9.50
CA CYS A 79 -16.62 -8.66 -9.40
C CYS A 79 -17.84 -7.74 -9.47
N GLY A 80 -19.00 -8.31 -9.80
CA GLY A 80 -20.30 -7.63 -9.68
C GLY A 80 -20.76 -7.39 -8.22
N CYS A 81 -19.99 -7.89 -7.24
CA CYS A 81 -20.26 -7.71 -5.82
C CYS A 81 -19.81 -6.35 -5.26
N THR A 82 -19.14 -5.53 -6.07
CA THR A 82 -18.67 -4.20 -5.70
C THR A 82 -19.39 -3.16 -6.55
N THR A 83 -20.07 -2.23 -5.91
CA THR A 83 -20.72 -1.08 -6.56
C THR A 83 -19.82 0.13 -6.47
N LEU A 84 -19.58 0.81 -7.59
CA LEU A 84 -18.75 2.02 -7.69
C LEU A 84 -19.60 3.27 -7.97
N ARG A 85 -19.28 4.38 -7.31
CA ARG A 85 -19.96 5.68 -7.45
C ARG A 85 -18.95 6.81 -7.59
N LEU A 86 -18.82 7.35 -8.81
CA LEU A 86 -17.98 8.49 -9.15
C LEU A 86 -18.86 9.68 -9.59
N LYS A 87 -18.70 10.85 -8.96
CA LYS A 87 -19.51 12.03 -9.28
C LYS A 87 -18.98 12.87 -10.44
N LYS A 88 -17.66 12.89 -10.66
CA LYS A 88 -17.01 13.74 -11.67
C LYS A 88 -15.88 12.96 -12.34
N ARG A 89 -15.80 13.07 -13.67
CA ARG A 89 -14.80 12.38 -14.50
C ARG A 89 -13.66 13.28 -14.97
N LEU A 90 -13.71 14.56 -14.69
CA LEU A 90 -12.66 15.52 -15.04
C LEU A 90 -12.14 16.18 -13.77
N ILE A 91 -10.84 16.08 -13.54
CA ILE A 91 -10.17 16.56 -12.34
C ILE A 91 -9.15 17.61 -12.77
N SER A 92 -9.41 18.87 -12.40
CA SER A 92 -8.48 19.96 -12.65
C SER A 92 -7.15 19.75 -11.88
N PRO A 93 -6.05 20.37 -12.32
CA PRO A 93 -4.78 20.36 -11.59
C PRO A 93 -4.95 20.64 -10.09
N GLU A 94 -4.25 19.88 -9.26
CA GLU A 94 -4.27 19.91 -7.80
C GLU A 94 -5.66 19.66 -7.15
N LYS A 95 -6.66 19.23 -7.92
CA LYS A 95 -7.99 18.87 -7.39
C LYS A 95 -8.13 17.38 -7.17
N GLU A 96 -9.12 17.04 -6.37
CA GLU A 96 -9.42 15.67 -5.97
C GLU A 96 -10.92 15.39 -6.12
N VAL A 97 -11.27 14.13 -6.42
CA VAL A 97 -12.64 13.63 -6.42
C VAL A 97 -12.72 12.28 -5.70
N GLN A 98 -13.91 11.98 -5.18
CA GLN A 98 -14.19 10.73 -4.48
C GLN A 98 -14.83 9.70 -5.41
N LEU A 99 -14.25 8.51 -5.47
CA LEU A 99 -14.83 7.27 -5.97
C LEU A 99 -15.27 6.42 -4.78
N ARG A 100 -16.56 6.50 -4.42
CA ARG A 100 -17.11 5.70 -3.31
C ARG A 100 -17.39 4.28 -3.79
N PHE A 101 -17.15 3.31 -2.92
CA PHE A 101 -17.47 1.91 -3.20
C PHE A 101 -18.24 1.25 -2.06
N ILE A 102 -19.05 0.26 -2.43
CA ILE A 102 -19.78 -0.61 -1.51
C ILE A 102 -19.55 -2.05 -1.96
N VAL A 103 -19.12 -2.92 -1.06
CA VAL A 103 -18.96 -4.35 -1.32
C VAL A 103 -20.06 -5.12 -0.59
N ASP A 104 -20.83 -5.88 -1.35
CA ASP A 104 -21.73 -6.88 -0.80
C ASP A 104 -20.91 -8.08 -0.32
N THR A 105 -20.90 -8.32 0.98
CA THR A 105 -20.08 -9.38 1.59
C THR A 105 -20.78 -10.72 1.71
N ARG A 106 -22.04 -10.84 1.26
CA ARG A 106 -22.75 -12.12 1.28
C ARG A 106 -21.94 -13.21 0.57
N GLY A 107 -21.86 -14.38 1.23
CA GLY A 107 -21.14 -15.55 0.75
C GLY A 107 -19.60 -15.41 0.79
N LYS A 108 -19.06 -14.41 1.49
CA LYS A 108 -17.60 -14.20 1.64
C LYS A 108 -17.20 -14.45 3.08
N LEU A 109 -16.04 -15.09 3.28
CA LEU A 109 -15.47 -15.41 4.58
C LEU A 109 -13.93 -15.35 4.51
N GLY A 110 -13.28 -14.98 5.61
CA GLY A 110 -11.83 -14.88 5.71
C GLY A 110 -11.26 -13.59 5.11
N LEU A 111 -9.97 -13.60 4.80
CA LEU A 111 -9.29 -12.50 4.11
C LEU A 111 -9.77 -12.44 2.65
N ILE A 112 -10.30 -11.29 2.26
CA ILE A 112 -10.84 -11.03 0.93
C ILE A 112 -9.98 -9.97 0.24
N GLU A 113 -9.59 -10.27 -0.99
CA GLU A 113 -8.95 -9.33 -1.90
C GLU A 113 -9.91 -8.97 -3.05
N LYS A 114 -10.01 -7.68 -3.37
CA LYS A 114 -10.78 -7.16 -4.51
C LYS A 114 -10.02 -6.03 -5.18
N THR A 115 -10.12 -5.91 -6.50
CA THR A 115 -9.53 -4.77 -7.21
C THR A 115 -10.59 -3.84 -7.80
N ILE A 116 -10.23 -2.55 -7.86
CA ILE A 116 -10.90 -1.48 -8.60
C ILE A 116 -9.93 -0.99 -9.68
N THR A 117 -10.37 -1.01 -10.93
CA THR A 117 -9.57 -0.52 -12.07
C THR A 117 -10.06 0.87 -12.49
N ILE A 118 -9.13 1.80 -12.66
CA ILE A 118 -9.40 3.20 -13.02
C ILE A 118 -8.71 3.50 -14.34
N HIS A 119 -9.50 3.79 -15.38
CA HIS A 119 -9.02 4.17 -16.70
C HIS A 119 -8.98 5.70 -16.83
N THR A 120 -7.89 6.24 -17.35
CA THR A 120 -7.51 7.65 -17.38
C THR A 120 -6.83 8.02 -18.70
N ASN A 121 -6.51 9.30 -18.89
CA ASN A 121 -5.66 9.80 -19.98
C ASN A 121 -4.18 9.94 -19.58
N THR A 122 -3.73 9.27 -18.51
CA THR A 122 -2.32 9.23 -18.08
C THR A 122 -1.58 8.14 -18.85
N VAL A 123 -0.25 8.24 -18.94
CA VAL A 123 0.59 7.21 -19.60
C VAL A 123 0.46 5.85 -18.89
N ASP A 124 0.39 5.84 -17.56
CA ASP A 124 0.31 4.62 -16.74
C ASP A 124 -1.10 4.03 -16.63
N SER A 125 -2.01 4.38 -17.53
CA SER A 125 -3.39 3.88 -17.50
C SER A 125 -3.48 2.43 -17.99
N PRO A 126 -4.27 1.55 -17.32
CA PRO A 126 -5.09 1.80 -16.14
C PRO A 126 -4.35 1.65 -14.81
N HIS A 127 -4.81 2.40 -13.80
CA HIS A 127 -4.42 2.16 -12.41
C HIS A 127 -5.27 1.05 -11.79
N ILE A 128 -4.65 0.15 -11.04
CA ILE A 128 -5.33 -0.94 -10.31
C ILE A 128 -5.15 -0.69 -8.81
N GLU A 129 -6.27 -0.44 -8.13
CA GLU A 129 -6.31 -0.29 -6.68
C GLU A 129 -6.81 -1.58 -6.02
N THR A 130 -6.01 -2.16 -5.12
CA THR A 130 -6.35 -3.40 -4.40
C THR A 130 -6.93 -3.08 -3.02
N LEU A 131 -8.05 -3.72 -2.70
CA LEU A 131 -8.75 -3.67 -1.43
C LEU A 131 -8.50 -4.97 -0.67
N HIS A 132 -8.13 -4.85 0.60
CA HIS A 132 -8.00 -5.97 1.53
C HIS A 132 -8.94 -5.77 2.72
N PHE A 133 -9.75 -6.78 3.04
CA PHE A 133 -10.63 -6.77 4.21
C PHE A 133 -10.98 -8.19 4.66
N HIS A 134 -11.43 -8.34 5.90
CA HIS A 134 -11.92 -9.63 6.41
C HIS A 134 -13.45 -9.69 6.41
N ALA A 135 -14.00 -10.80 5.93
CA ALA A 135 -15.39 -11.16 6.11
C ALA A 135 -15.52 -12.22 7.21
N LEU A 136 -16.22 -11.90 8.29
CA LEU A 136 -16.34 -12.72 9.48
C LEU A 136 -17.66 -13.53 9.48
N PRO A 137 -17.71 -14.73 10.06
CA PRO A 137 -18.94 -15.49 10.23
C PRO A 137 -20.04 -14.71 10.97
N SER A 138 -21.29 -15.03 10.66
CA SER A 138 -22.46 -14.53 11.41
C SER A 138 -22.36 -14.99 12.87
N GLY A 139 -22.35 -14.05 13.81
CA GLY A 139 -22.15 -14.32 15.25
C GLY A 139 -20.87 -13.72 15.84
N MET A 140 -19.92 -13.28 15.01
CA MET A 140 -18.69 -12.62 15.46
C MET A 140 -18.78 -11.09 15.52
N LYS A 141 -19.98 -10.52 15.62
CA LYS A 141 -20.18 -9.06 15.57
C LYS A 141 -19.60 -8.43 16.84
N GLY A 142 -18.53 -7.65 16.68
CA GLY A 142 -17.80 -7.09 17.82
C GLY A 142 -17.00 -8.13 18.59
N ALA A 143 -16.79 -9.33 18.02
CA ALA A 143 -15.85 -10.30 18.58
C ALA A 143 -14.44 -9.72 18.42
N ASP A 144 -13.82 -9.41 19.54
CA ASP A 144 -12.39 -9.18 19.60
C ASP A 144 -11.70 -10.46 19.09
N THR A 145 -10.95 -10.39 18.00
CA THR A 145 -10.24 -11.55 17.47
C THR A 145 -9.15 -12.03 18.43
N GLN A 146 -8.78 -11.22 19.43
CA GLN A 146 -7.90 -11.62 20.53
C GLN A 146 -8.66 -12.38 21.63
N SER A 147 -10.00 -12.35 21.66
CA SER A 147 -10.79 -13.10 22.66
C SER A 147 -10.61 -14.62 22.58
N ILE A 148 -10.06 -15.15 21.48
CA ILE A 148 -9.67 -16.57 21.42
C ILE A 148 -8.53 -16.89 22.38
N PHE A 149 -7.74 -15.89 22.76
CA PHE A 149 -6.64 -15.98 23.73
C PHE A 149 -7.11 -15.71 25.17
N GLU A 150 -8.40 -15.43 25.37
CA GLU A 150 -9.02 -15.30 26.69
C GLU A 150 -9.71 -16.61 27.12
N PRO A 151 -9.81 -16.92 28.42
CA PRO A 151 -10.54 -18.10 28.89
C PRO A 151 -12.03 -18.09 28.50
N PRO A 152 -12.63 -19.24 28.17
CA PRO A 152 -12.03 -20.58 28.18
C PRO A 152 -11.28 -20.94 26.88
N CYS A 153 -11.38 -20.12 25.83
CA CYS A 153 -10.79 -20.40 24.51
C CYS A 153 -9.27 -20.51 24.55
N ALA A 154 -8.63 -19.73 25.43
CA ALA A 154 -7.20 -19.76 25.71
C ALA A 154 -6.67 -21.18 25.97
N SER A 155 -7.46 -22.06 26.59
CA SER A 155 -7.03 -23.42 26.95
C SER A 155 -6.55 -24.23 25.75
N CYS A 156 -7.10 -23.93 24.56
CA CYS A 156 -6.71 -24.57 23.31
C CYS A 156 -5.90 -23.64 22.40
N HIS A 157 -6.19 -22.34 22.40
CA HIS A 157 -5.62 -21.38 21.44
C HIS A 157 -4.39 -20.61 21.94
N LEU A 158 -4.05 -20.70 23.23
CA LEU A 158 -2.93 -19.98 23.85
C LEU A 158 -2.11 -20.84 24.84
N ASP A 159 -2.79 -21.53 25.75
CA ASP A 159 -2.19 -22.17 26.92
C ASP A 159 -1.17 -23.25 26.55
N SER A 160 -1.32 -23.85 25.36
CA SER A 160 -0.38 -24.84 24.82
C SER A 160 1.02 -24.25 24.61
N GLY A 161 1.18 -22.93 24.50
CA GLY A 161 2.46 -22.23 24.41
C GLY A 161 3.05 -21.80 25.75
N VAL A 162 2.27 -21.79 26.84
CA VAL A 162 2.75 -21.32 28.14
C VAL A 162 3.89 -22.21 28.65
N GLY A 163 5.01 -21.58 29.03
CA GLY A 163 6.21 -22.26 29.50
C GLY A 163 7.09 -22.89 28.41
N LYS A 164 6.65 -22.90 27.14
CA LYS A 164 7.48 -23.35 26.01
C LYS A 164 8.41 -22.26 25.51
N SER A 165 9.42 -22.63 24.72
CA SER A 165 10.37 -21.68 24.12
C SER A 165 10.82 -22.13 22.73
N LYS A 166 11.39 -21.20 21.94
CA LYS A 166 11.98 -21.46 20.61
C LYS A 166 10.98 -22.20 19.70
N LYS A 167 11.42 -23.32 19.09
CA LYS A 167 10.64 -24.14 18.16
C LYS A 167 9.35 -24.66 18.80
N ASP A 168 9.40 -25.15 20.03
CA ASP A 168 8.21 -25.73 20.68
C ASP A 168 7.11 -24.68 20.91
N LEU A 169 7.50 -23.46 21.25
CA LEU A 169 6.55 -22.33 21.36
C LEU A 169 6.00 -21.94 19.99
N PHE A 170 6.89 -21.84 18.99
CA PHE A 170 6.50 -21.51 17.62
C PHE A 170 5.50 -22.52 17.04
N GLU A 171 5.78 -23.82 17.16
CA GLU A 171 4.92 -24.90 16.65
C GLU A 171 3.55 -24.94 17.34
N SER A 172 3.50 -24.56 18.61
CA SER A 172 2.26 -24.63 19.40
C SER A 172 1.26 -23.54 19.03
N ILE A 173 1.72 -22.33 18.70
CA ILE A 173 0.87 -21.14 18.56
C ILE A 173 1.05 -20.43 17.23
N CYS A 174 2.29 -20.24 16.77
CA CYS A 174 2.60 -19.43 15.60
C CYS A 174 2.45 -20.20 14.28
N ALA A 175 2.79 -21.49 14.27
CA ALA A 175 2.85 -22.31 13.06
C ALA A 175 1.49 -22.50 12.35
N MET A 176 0.38 -22.36 13.09
CA MET A 176 -0.97 -22.42 12.51
C MET A 176 -1.18 -21.34 11.43
N CYS A 177 -0.62 -20.15 11.62
CA CYS A 177 -0.67 -19.05 10.66
C CYS A 177 0.63 -18.91 9.85
N HIS A 178 1.75 -19.40 10.39
CA HIS A 178 3.08 -19.31 9.79
C HIS A 178 3.68 -20.70 9.52
N PRO A 179 3.11 -21.50 8.59
CA PRO A 179 3.47 -22.91 8.44
C PRO A 179 4.92 -23.15 7.98
N SER A 180 5.54 -22.18 7.29
CA SER A 180 6.93 -22.28 6.85
C SER A 180 7.94 -21.81 7.91
N GLY A 181 7.52 -20.94 8.85
CA GLY A 181 8.44 -20.27 9.79
C GLY A 181 9.53 -19.42 9.14
N GLU A 182 9.49 -19.22 7.83
CA GLU A 182 10.46 -18.43 7.08
C GLU A 182 9.99 -16.98 7.01
N PHE A 183 10.71 -16.09 7.69
CA PHE A 183 10.45 -14.65 7.66
C PHE A 183 11.64 -13.95 7.02
N ASN A 184 11.40 -13.15 5.98
CA ASN A 184 12.43 -12.29 5.39
C ASN A 184 12.64 -11.02 6.24
N LEU A 185 12.87 -11.19 7.54
CA LEU A 185 13.09 -10.13 8.51
C LEU A 185 14.48 -10.30 9.10
N LYS A 186 15.46 -9.57 8.54
CA LYS A 186 16.84 -9.52 9.05
C LYS A 186 17.00 -8.66 10.32
N ASN A 187 15.90 -8.12 10.85
CA ASN A 187 15.90 -7.21 11.99
C ASN A 187 15.17 -7.85 13.19
N PRO A 188 15.91 -8.41 14.15
CA PRO A 188 15.35 -9.03 15.35
C PRO A 188 14.48 -8.10 16.20
N GLN A 189 14.80 -6.80 16.24
CA GLN A 189 14.04 -5.82 17.01
C GLN A 189 12.67 -5.57 16.37
N ALA A 190 12.60 -5.47 15.05
CA ALA A 190 11.33 -5.34 14.33
C ALA A 190 10.44 -6.58 14.53
N LEU A 191 11.04 -7.78 14.51
CA LEU A 191 10.31 -9.01 14.78
C LEU A 191 9.82 -9.09 16.23
N GLN A 192 10.62 -8.63 17.19
CA GLN A 192 10.21 -8.57 18.58
C GLN A 192 9.02 -7.63 18.80
N ILE A 193 9.07 -6.41 18.23
CA ILE A 193 7.94 -5.46 18.29
C ILE A 193 6.69 -6.09 17.67
N MET A 194 6.83 -6.71 16.50
CA MET A 194 5.70 -7.32 15.79
C MET A 194 5.04 -8.46 16.59
N ILE A 195 5.83 -9.30 17.29
CA ILE A 195 5.29 -10.37 18.15
C ILE A 195 4.69 -9.80 19.44
N SER A 196 5.36 -8.82 20.06
CA SER A 196 4.91 -8.25 21.33
C SER A 196 3.67 -7.37 21.19
N GLU A 197 3.58 -6.56 20.14
CA GLU A 197 2.53 -5.55 19.96
C GLU A 197 1.50 -5.96 18.89
N GLY A 198 1.80 -6.99 18.09
CA GLY A 198 1.01 -7.36 16.93
C GLY A 198 1.22 -6.40 15.76
N ASN A 199 0.42 -6.58 14.71
CA ASN A 199 0.36 -5.66 13.58
C ASN A 199 -1.05 -5.65 12.97
N ALA A 200 -1.79 -4.58 13.27
CA ALA A 200 -3.18 -4.42 12.85
C ALA A 200 -3.36 -4.33 11.32
N HIS A 201 -2.35 -3.90 10.56
CA HIS A 201 -2.43 -3.79 9.10
C HIS A 201 -2.44 -5.16 8.41
N ILE A 202 -1.79 -6.15 9.01
CA ILE A 202 -1.72 -7.52 8.47
C ILE A 202 -2.53 -8.53 9.30
N GLY A 203 -3.29 -8.05 10.29
CA GLY A 203 -4.11 -8.88 11.16
C GLY A 203 -3.31 -9.80 12.09
N MET A 204 -2.05 -9.46 12.41
CA MET A 204 -1.25 -10.22 13.35
C MET A 204 -1.61 -9.82 14.79
N PRO A 205 -1.99 -10.78 15.66
CA PRO A 205 -2.32 -10.47 17.05
C PRO A 205 -1.09 -10.13 17.88
N SER A 206 -1.33 -9.43 19.00
CA SER A 206 -0.33 -9.15 20.03
C SER A 206 -0.15 -10.36 20.95
N PHE A 207 1.09 -10.70 21.30
CA PHE A 207 1.39 -11.74 22.30
C PHE A 207 2.07 -11.19 23.56
N GLY A 208 2.31 -9.88 23.65
CA GLY A 208 3.03 -9.26 24.76
C GLY A 208 2.32 -9.40 26.11
N GLU A 209 1.00 -9.47 26.11
CA GLU A 209 0.20 -9.67 27.33
C GLU A 209 0.15 -11.14 27.78
N TYR A 210 0.49 -12.06 26.88
CA TYR A 210 0.32 -13.51 27.08
C TYR A 210 1.63 -14.26 27.30
N PHE A 211 2.74 -13.77 26.73
CA PHE A 211 4.05 -14.39 26.85
C PHE A 211 5.04 -13.52 27.61
N THR A 212 5.89 -14.17 28.39
CA THR A 212 7.00 -13.48 29.06
C THR A 212 8.01 -12.95 28.04
N GLU A 213 8.76 -11.90 28.41
CA GLU A 213 9.85 -11.38 27.57
C GLU A 213 10.84 -12.47 27.13
N LYS A 214 11.13 -13.43 28.02
CA LYS A 214 12.01 -14.58 27.72
C LYS A 214 11.44 -15.47 26.63
N GLN A 215 10.13 -15.73 26.65
CA GLN A 215 9.45 -16.52 25.63
C GLN A 215 9.49 -15.80 24.28
N ILE A 216 9.15 -14.52 24.24
CA ILE A 216 9.19 -13.71 23.01
C ILE A 216 10.61 -13.67 22.42
N GLN A 217 11.63 -13.38 23.24
CA GLN A 217 13.03 -13.42 22.81
C GLN A 217 13.43 -14.79 22.27
N SER A 218 12.94 -15.89 22.88
CA SER A 218 13.25 -17.23 22.42
C SER A 218 12.70 -17.54 21.03
N ILE A 219 11.53 -17.00 20.66
CA ILE A 219 10.95 -17.12 19.32
C ILE A 219 11.76 -16.28 18.34
N VAL A 220 12.05 -15.03 18.68
CA VAL A 220 12.84 -14.14 17.82
C VAL A 220 14.20 -14.76 17.48
N LEU A 221 14.89 -15.32 18.47
CA LEU A 221 16.15 -16.06 18.28
C LEU A 221 16.01 -17.32 17.44
N PHE A 222 14.85 -17.97 17.44
CA PHE A 222 14.59 -19.15 16.61
C PHE A 222 14.35 -18.76 15.15
N LEU A 223 13.59 -17.68 14.92
CA LEU A 223 13.19 -17.21 13.58
C LEU A 223 14.26 -16.37 12.87
N SER A 224 15.26 -15.87 13.60
CA SER A 224 16.34 -15.04 13.04
C SER A 224 17.56 -15.85 12.57
N LYS A 225 17.43 -17.18 12.47
CA LYS A 225 18.47 -18.11 12.00
C LYS A 225 18.24 -18.47 10.55
#